data_AF-A0A964EVW2-F1
#
_entry.id   AF-A0A964EVW2-F1
#
_cell.length_a   1.000
_cell.length_b   1.000
_cell.length_c   1.000
_cell.angle_alpha   90.00
_cell.angle_beta   90.00
_cell.angle_gamma   90.00
#
_symmetry.space_group_name_H-M   'P 1'
#
loop_
_entity.id
_entity.type
_entity.pdbx_description
1 polymer ?
#
loop_
_entity_poly.entity_id
_entity_poly.type
_entity_poly.pdbx_seq_one_letter_code
_entity_poly.pdbx_strand_id
1 'polypeptide(L)'
;MPLFHLHADAEALLQPVLPVLSGALQRFEGQAPLAVRLGEVPGFHALEGDTLTLSRRLAEGLHHPDEPDALPPLDRWRRAACSVLEALALRALAAEVGAPPGPDWRWQGAALDQADAAAPALGLAAHGLALAVSTGDLGAHPRAGVAVMQAWRARGIDPQARVVALLREDEALSAQDWLQLGQRVLSPEGALAALPAPVPRRAAETPPLTLPPWSWRPVRVDPHRRGGRLAGTAVAEPWVRAGQPHATLASATQAGATLRLGPGGPVGAWELASLSGFGQIMGARGIELDFQADGRLQMVLADSFVGPVQALGVADDFGTSGTAMGRWTVTGPGRLRMVDLVPMGLTVHDREGMAMPAGDQGWLHEVQRAELRWSLVDGRLHLQGRMFNADVELRLKRA
;
A
#
# COMPACT_ATOMS: atom_id res chain seq x y z
N MET A 1 -19.17 29.14 -32.76
CA MET A 1 -20.40 28.31 -32.86
C MET A 1 -20.75 27.82 -31.46
N PRO A 2 -22.03 27.67 -31.08
CA PRO A 2 -22.37 27.18 -29.75
C PRO A 2 -21.84 25.77 -29.53
N LEU A 3 -21.23 25.52 -28.37
CA LEU A 3 -20.57 24.25 -28.03
C LEU A 3 -21.56 23.13 -27.66
N PHE A 4 -22.86 23.44 -27.56
CA PHE A 4 -23.91 22.44 -27.42
C PHE A 4 -25.25 22.90 -28.00
N HIS A 5 -26.10 21.93 -28.36
CA HIS A 5 -27.49 22.10 -28.76
C HIS A 5 -28.41 21.58 -27.65
N LEU A 6 -29.22 22.46 -27.07
CA LEU A 6 -30.20 22.08 -26.05
C LEU A 6 -31.50 21.64 -26.72
N HIS A 7 -31.99 20.45 -26.38
CA HIS A 7 -33.39 20.14 -26.58
C HIS A 7 -34.25 20.96 -25.61
N ALA A 8 -35.48 21.28 -26.02
CA ALA A 8 -36.39 22.15 -25.27
C ALA A 8 -36.67 21.63 -23.83
N ASP A 9 -36.58 20.32 -23.61
CA ASP A 9 -36.75 19.68 -22.30
C ASP A 9 -35.55 19.92 -21.37
N ALA A 10 -34.32 19.88 -21.89
CA ALA A 10 -33.10 20.16 -21.12
C ALA A 10 -32.86 21.66 -20.92
N GLU A 11 -33.38 22.52 -21.80
CA GLU A 11 -33.21 23.97 -21.74
C GLU A 11 -33.73 24.56 -20.43
N ALA A 12 -34.95 24.17 -20.01
CA ALA A 12 -35.53 24.65 -18.77
C ALA A 12 -34.69 24.30 -17.52
N LEU A 13 -34.05 23.11 -17.52
CA LEU A 13 -33.18 22.68 -16.42
C LEU A 13 -31.86 23.46 -16.41
N LEU A 14 -31.26 23.72 -17.58
CA LEU A 14 -29.93 24.33 -17.67
C LEU A 14 -29.96 25.86 -17.67
N GLN A 15 -31.11 26.49 -17.97
CA GLN A 15 -31.25 27.94 -18.04
C GLN A 15 -30.62 28.69 -16.85
N PRO A 16 -30.81 28.27 -15.59
CA PRO A 16 -30.27 28.99 -14.43
C PRO A 16 -28.73 28.92 -14.32
N VAL A 17 -28.10 27.94 -14.95
CA VAL A 17 -26.64 27.71 -14.92
C VAL A 17 -25.94 28.00 -16.24
N LEU A 18 -26.67 28.44 -17.27
CA LEU A 18 -26.11 28.85 -18.55
C LEU A 18 -24.99 29.89 -18.45
N PRO A 19 -25.05 30.91 -17.58
CA PRO A 19 -23.94 31.87 -17.45
C PRO A 19 -22.64 31.20 -16.99
N VAL A 20 -22.73 30.27 -16.02
CA VAL A 20 -21.58 29.51 -15.51
C VAL A 20 -21.04 28.58 -16.58
N LEU A 21 -21.93 27.86 -17.27
CA LEU A 21 -21.55 26.98 -18.38
C LEU A 21 -20.87 27.77 -19.49
N SER A 22 -21.44 28.87 -19.94
CA SER A 22 -20.87 29.68 -21.05
C SER A 22 -19.44 30.14 -20.77
N GLY A 23 -19.12 30.51 -19.53
CA GLY A 23 -17.75 30.85 -19.14
C GLY A 23 -16.80 29.65 -19.14
N ALA A 24 -17.24 28.52 -18.58
CA ALA A 24 -16.45 27.29 -18.52
C ALA A 24 -16.20 26.67 -19.91
N LEU A 25 -17.17 26.79 -20.81
CA LEU A 25 -17.15 26.26 -22.18
C LEU A 25 -16.01 26.82 -23.03
N GLN A 26 -15.53 28.04 -22.76
CA GLN A 26 -14.40 28.63 -23.48
C GLN A 26 -13.14 27.75 -23.43
N ARG A 27 -13.02 26.88 -22.40
CA ARG A 27 -11.89 25.95 -22.26
C ARG A 27 -12.01 24.69 -23.12
N PHE A 28 -13.17 24.45 -23.71
CA PHE A 28 -13.47 23.30 -24.56
C PHE A 28 -13.71 23.74 -26.02
N GLU A 29 -13.25 24.93 -26.40
CA GLU A 29 -13.33 25.42 -27.77
C GLU A 29 -12.65 24.46 -28.76
N GLY A 30 -13.25 24.33 -29.95
CA GLY A 30 -12.78 23.43 -31.01
C GLY A 30 -13.39 22.03 -30.98
N GLN A 31 -14.19 21.68 -29.96
CA GLN A 31 -14.95 20.43 -29.96
C GLN A 31 -16.20 20.49 -30.84
N ALA A 32 -16.63 19.34 -31.36
CA ALA A 32 -17.92 19.21 -32.02
C ALA A 32 -19.06 19.52 -31.04
N PRO A 33 -20.18 20.13 -31.47
CA PRO A 33 -21.30 20.47 -30.60
C PRO A 33 -21.84 19.23 -29.86
N LEU A 34 -22.10 19.37 -28.56
CA LEU A 34 -22.76 18.33 -27.75
C LEU A 34 -24.28 18.52 -27.79
N ALA A 35 -25.06 17.54 -28.21
CA ALA A 35 -26.52 17.57 -28.05
C ALA A 35 -26.87 17.19 -26.60
N VAL A 36 -27.70 18.00 -25.92
CA VAL A 36 -28.12 17.73 -24.53
C VAL A 36 -29.64 17.60 -24.46
N ARG A 37 -30.10 16.51 -23.86
CA ARG A 37 -31.54 16.18 -23.69
C ARG A 37 -31.81 15.57 -22.32
N LEU A 38 -33.08 15.47 -21.92
CA LEU A 38 -33.49 14.69 -20.75
C LEU A 38 -33.98 13.29 -21.15
N GLY A 39 -33.73 12.30 -20.29
CA GLY A 39 -34.19 10.93 -20.53
C GLY A 39 -34.02 10.01 -19.33
N GLU A 40 -34.43 8.76 -19.50
CA GLU A 40 -34.22 7.71 -18.50
C GLU A 40 -32.82 7.13 -18.67
N VAL A 41 -31.97 7.32 -17.65
CA VAL A 41 -30.59 6.82 -17.63
C VAL A 41 -30.24 6.33 -16.22
N PRO A 42 -29.32 5.36 -16.09
CA PRO A 42 -28.75 5.02 -14.80
C PRO A 42 -27.86 6.16 -14.29
N GLY A 43 -28.03 6.58 -13.04
CA GLY A 43 -27.23 7.66 -12.46
C GLY A 43 -27.65 9.05 -12.94
N PHE A 44 -26.67 9.95 -13.05
CA PHE A 44 -26.93 11.37 -13.36
C PHE A 44 -27.08 11.66 -14.86
N HIS A 45 -26.32 10.93 -15.69
CA HIS A 45 -26.27 11.14 -17.13
C HIS A 45 -25.71 9.92 -17.85
N ALA A 46 -25.97 9.83 -19.16
CA ALA A 46 -25.30 8.92 -20.08
C ALA A 46 -24.79 9.70 -21.30
N LEU A 47 -23.58 9.37 -21.77
CA LEU A 47 -22.96 9.99 -22.94
C LEU A 47 -22.85 8.95 -24.07
N GLU A 48 -23.51 9.22 -25.20
CA GLU A 48 -23.50 8.38 -26.40
C GLU A 48 -23.03 9.21 -27.59
N GLY A 49 -21.74 9.06 -27.95
CA GLY A 49 -21.11 9.87 -29.00
C GLY A 49 -21.18 11.36 -28.66
N ASP A 50 -21.94 12.11 -29.47
CA ASP A 50 -22.14 13.55 -29.32
C ASP A 50 -23.44 13.90 -28.59
N THR A 51 -24.12 12.93 -28.00
CA THR A 51 -25.38 13.15 -27.27
C THR A 51 -25.22 12.84 -25.77
N LEU A 52 -25.44 13.86 -24.94
CA LEU A 52 -25.59 13.73 -23.50
C LEU A 52 -27.08 13.62 -23.14
N THR A 53 -27.45 12.51 -22.53
CA THR A 53 -28.78 12.33 -21.93
C THR A 53 -28.66 12.53 -20.43
N LEU A 54 -29.21 13.63 -19.91
CA LEU A 54 -29.32 13.90 -18.48
C LEU A 54 -30.50 13.13 -17.89
N SER A 55 -30.36 12.65 -16.66
CA SER A 55 -31.45 11.97 -15.95
C SER A 55 -32.66 12.87 -15.78
N ARG A 56 -33.84 12.37 -16.19
CA ARG A 56 -35.12 13.07 -16.00
C ARG A 56 -35.39 13.41 -14.53
N ARG A 57 -34.89 12.58 -13.61
CA ARG A 57 -35.02 12.81 -12.15
C ARG A 57 -34.34 14.09 -11.68
N LEU A 58 -33.38 14.65 -12.43
CA LEU A 58 -32.81 15.97 -12.15
C LEU A 58 -33.84 17.11 -12.29
N ALA A 59 -34.90 16.92 -13.09
CA ALA A 59 -35.95 17.91 -13.24
C ALA A 59 -37.02 17.84 -12.13
N GLU A 60 -37.12 16.72 -11.42
CA GLU A 60 -38.26 16.38 -10.53
C GLU A 60 -38.10 16.90 -9.09
N GLY A 61 -36.87 17.16 -8.62
CA GLY A 61 -36.60 17.57 -7.24
C GLY A 61 -35.40 18.51 -7.11
N LEU A 62 -35.08 18.92 -5.87
CA LEU A 62 -33.89 19.77 -5.63
C LEU A 62 -32.59 18.98 -5.76
N HIS A 63 -32.58 17.69 -5.42
CA HIS A 63 -31.42 16.81 -5.44
C HIS A 63 -31.75 15.53 -6.21
N HIS A 64 -30.74 14.94 -6.85
CA HIS A 64 -30.87 13.62 -7.48
C HIS A 64 -30.84 12.52 -6.40
N PRO A 65 -31.65 11.45 -6.52
CA PRO A 65 -31.65 10.37 -5.52
C PRO A 65 -30.33 9.61 -5.41
N ASP A 66 -29.51 9.62 -6.46
CA ASP A 66 -28.20 8.95 -6.47
C ASP A 66 -27.04 9.84 -5.98
N GLU A 67 -27.33 11.02 -5.42
CA GLU A 67 -26.30 11.83 -4.75
C GLU A 67 -25.72 11.07 -3.56
N PRO A 68 -24.39 11.04 -3.38
CA PRO A 68 -23.78 10.29 -2.29
C PRO A 68 -23.92 11.06 -0.96
N ASP A 69 -24.26 10.34 0.10
CA ASP A 69 -24.47 10.88 1.46
C ASP A 69 -23.19 11.39 2.16
N ALA A 70 -22.04 11.32 1.50
CA ALA A 70 -20.75 11.68 2.10
C ALA A 70 -20.58 13.21 2.30
N LEU A 71 -21.32 14.02 1.56
CA LEU A 71 -21.34 15.48 1.64
C LEU A 71 -22.77 15.99 1.42
N PRO A 72 -23.08 17.26 1.76
CA PRO A 72 -24.34 17.87 1.35
C PRO A 72 -24.54 17.74 -0.17
N PRO A 73 -25.69 17.21 -0.63
CA PRO A 73 -25.90 16.88 -2.03
C PRO A 73 -25.82 18.13 -2.91
N LEU A 74 -25.33 17.96 -4.14
CA LEU A 74 -25.43 19.02 -5.13
C LEU A 74 -26.91 19.26 -5.46
N ASP A 75 -27.29 20.53 -5.58
CA ASP A 75 -28.57 20.86 -6.18
C ASP A 75 -28.60 20.42 -7.65
N ARG A 76 -29.81 20.24 -8.18
CA ARG A 76 -30.04 19.77 -9.55
C ARG A 76 -29.35 20.60 -10.62
N TRP A 77 -29.19 21.91 -10.40
CA TRP A 77 -28.62 22.81 -11.40
C TRP A 77 -27.11 22.65 -11.44
N ARG A 78 -26.46 22.61 -10.27
CA ARG A 78 -25.05 22.27 -10.14
C ARG A 78 -24.82 20.90 -10.75
N ARG A 79 -25.61 19.87 -10.39
CA ARG A 79 -25.46 18.51 -10.93
C ARG A 79 -25.64 18.42 -12.45
N ALA A 80 -26.62 19.12 -13.01
CA ALA A 80 -26.81 19.19 -14.45
C ALA A 80 -25.62 19.86 -15.14
N ALA A 81 -25.13 20.99 -14.60
CA ALA A 81 -23.93 21.65 -15.11
C ALA A 81 -22.68 20.75 -14.98
N CYS A 82 -22.52 20.02 -13.87
CA CYS A 82 -21.45 19.02 -13.70
C CYS A 82 -21.45 18.04 -14.87
N SER A 83 -22.63 17.49 -15.16
CA SER A 83 -22.79 16.42 -16.14
C SER A 83 -22.46 16.89 -17.56
N VAL A 84 -22.82 18.14 -17.89
CA VAL A 84 -22.44 18.76 -19.17
C VAL A 84 -20.92 18.95 -19.27
N LEU A 85 -20.28 19.53 -18.25
CA LEU A 85 -18.84 19.78 -18.26
C LEU A 85 -18.02 18.48 -18.23
N GLU A 86 -18.43 17.49 -17.44
CA GLU A 86 -17.82 16.16 -17.41
C GLU A 86 -17.92 15.47 -18.78
N ALA A 87 -19.07 15.55 -19.46
CA ALA A 87 -19.24 14.97 -20.78
C ALA A 87 -18.33 15.62 -21.85
N LEU A 88 -18.18 16.96 -21.80
CA LEU A 88 -17.27 17.68 -22.70
C LEU A 88 -15.81 17.35 -22.41
N ALA A 89 -15.42 17.25 -21.14
CA ALA A 89 -14.08 16.84 -20.75
C ALA A 89 -13.78 15.39 -21.16
N LEU A 90 -14.74 14.47 -21.01
CA LEU A 90 -14.62 13.09 -21.49
C LEU A 90 -14.43 13.03 -23.01
N ARG A 91 -15.19 13.82 -23.79
CA ARG A 91 -15.02 13.90 -25.25
C ARG A 91 -13.67 14.48 -25.63
N ALA A 92 -13.22 15.52 -24.93
CA ALA A 92 -11.88 16.09 -25.11
C ALA A 92 -10.80 15.02 -24.93
N LEU A 93 -10.86 14.31 -23.81
CA LEU A 93 -9.90 13.27 -23.46
C LEU A 93 -9.98 12.10 -24.44
N ALA A 94 -11.17 11.71 -24.89
CA ALA A 94 -11.35 10.63 -25.87
C ALA A 94 -10.76 10.99 -27.23
N ALA A 95 -10.99 12.21 -27.70
CA ALA A 95 -10.40 12.72 -28.92
C ALA A 95 -8.88 12.82 -28.81
N GLU A 96 -8.36 13.26 -27.67
CA GLU A 96 -6.93 13.31 -27.41
C GLU A 96 -6.35 11.89 -27.41
N VAL A 97 -6.84 10.98 -26.57
CA VAL A 97 -6.33 9.60 -26.49
C VAL A 97 -6.49 8.84 -27.82
N GLY A 98 -7.53 9.15 -28.61
CA GLY A 98 -7.85 8.43 -29.84
C GLY A 98 -8.60 7.12 -29.58
N ALA A 99 -9.32 7.03 -28.45
CA ALA A 99 -10.06 5.84 -28.03
C ALA A 99 -11.39 6.24 -27.36
N PRO A 100 -12.43 5.38 -27.40
CA PRO A 100 -13.67 5.66 -26.71
C PRO A 100 -13.46 5.72 -25.18
N PRO A 101 -14.20 6.57 -24.46
CA PRO A 101 -14.03 6.71 -23.01
C PRO A 101 -14.40 5.42 -22.28
N GLY A 102 -13.56 5.02 -21.34
CA GLY A 102 -13.79 3.87 -20.47
C GLY A 102 -14.54 4.22 -19.18
N PRO A 103 -15.06 3.21 -18.45
CA PRO A 103 -15.74 3.42 -17.18
C PRO A 103 -14.79 3.58 -15.99
N ASP A 104 -13.47 3.53 -16.19
CA ASP A 104 -12.50 3.53 -15.08
C ASP A 104 -12.11 4.94 -14.60
N TRP A 105 -11.41 4.97 -13.46
CA TRP A 105 -11.04 6.21 -12.77
C TRP A 105 -10.14 7.15 -13.58
N ARG A 106 -9.38 6.64 -14.56
CA ARG A 106 -8.50 7.47 -15.40
C ARG A 106 -9.36 8.38 -16.26
N TRP A 107 -10.41 7.84 -16.88
CA TRP A 107 -11.36 8.59 -17.68
C TRP A 107 -12.23 9.51 -16.83
N GLN A 108 -12.95 8.93 -15.87
CA GLN A 108 -13.95 9.64 -15.10
C GLN A 108 -13.33 10.65 -14.12
N GLY A 109 -12.20 10.30 -13.51
CA GLY A 109 -11.47 11.17 -12.60
C GLY A 109 -10.80 12.34 -13.31
N ALA A 110 -10.20 12.12 -14.49
CA ALA A 110 -9.57 13.20 -15.27
C ALA A 110 -10.62 14.16 -15.84
N ALA A 111 -11.73 13.64 -16.37
CA ALA A 111 -12.80 14.48 -16.86
C ALA A 111 -13.42 15.33 -15.74
N LEU A 112 -13.62 14.76 -14.55
CA LEU A 112 -14.08 15.50 -13.39
C LEU A 112 -13.09 16.58 -12.95
N ASP A 113 -11.79 16.29 -12.95
CA ASP A 113 -10.74 17.27 -12.62
C ASP A 113 -10.72 18.45 -13.62
N GLN A 114 -10.82 18.17 -14.92
CA GLN A 114 -10.91 19.22 -15.95
C GLN A 114 -12.19 20.05 -15.81
N ALA A 115 -13.33 19.40 -15.61
CA ALA A 115 -14.60 20.07 -15.41
C ALA A 115 -14.55 20.98 -14.18
N ASP A 116 -13.98 20.51 -13.07
CA ASP A 116 -13.83 21.27 -11.83
C ASP A 116 -12.91 22.47 -12.04
N ALA A 117 -11.79 22.28 -12.74
CA ALA A 117 -10.90 23.36 -13.11
C ALA A 117 -11.62 24.44 -13.94
N ALA A 118 -12.50 24.04 -14.87
CA ALA A 118 -13.25 24.95 -15.74
C ALA A 118 -14.33 25.74 -15.00
N ALA A 119 -14.93 25.16 -13.95
CA ALA A 119 -15.96 25.83 -13.14
C ALA A 119 -15.79 25.55 -11.63
N PRO A 120 -14.74 26.09 -10.97
CA PRO A 120 -14.43 25.75 -9.57
C PRO A 120 -15.56 26.11 -8.58
N ALA A 121 -16.33 27.15 -8.90
CA ALA A 121 -17.47 27.59 -8.09
C ALA A 121 -18.58 26.52 -7.96
N LEU A 122 -18.62 25.54 -8.87
CA LEU A 122 -19.58 24.45 -8.81
C LEU A 122 -19.15 23.33 -7.84
N GLY A 123 -17.90 23.30 -7.38
CA GLY A 123 -17.39 22.30 -6.43
C GLY A 123 -17.60 20.86 -6.88
N LEU A 124 -17.33 20.58 -8.15
CA LEU A 124 -17.64 19.32 -8.83
C LEU A 124 -16.84 18.16 -8.23
N ALA A 125 -15.56 18.41 -7.96
CA ALA A 125 -14.62 17.42 -7.46
C ALA A 125 -14.94 16.95 -6.02
N ALA A 126 -15.60 17.80 -5.21
CA ALA A 126 -15.74 17.58 -3.77
C ALA A 126 -16.35 16.21 -3.41
N HIS A 127 -17.39 15.79 -4.13
CA HIS A 127 -18.04 14.49 -3.89
C HIS A 127 -17.14 13.31 -4.31
N GLY A 128 -16.38 13.46 -5.40
CA GLY A 128 -15.38 12.46 -5.81
C GLY A 128 -14.25 12.32 -4.77
N LEU A 129 -13.76 13.44 -4.25
CA LEU A 129 -12.76 13.45 -3.16
C LEU A 129 -13.30 12.80 -1.88
N ALA A 130 -14.55 13.10 -1.52
CA ALA A 130 -15.20 12.52 -0.35
C ALA A 130 -15.33 11.00 -0.49
N LEU A 131 -15.70 10.51 -1.67
CA LEU A 131 -15.71 9.07 -1.96
C LEU A 131 -14.31 8.45 -1.89
N ALA A 132 -13.28 9.12 -2.40
CA ALA A 132 -11.90 8.64 -2.32
C ALA A 132 -11.44 8.48 -0.85
N VAL A 133 -11.76 9.46 0.01
CA VAL A 133 -11.39 9.45 1.43
C VAL A 133 -12.19 8.43 2.24
N SER A 134 -13.51 8.35 1.98
CA SER A 134 -14.41 7.47 2.75
C SER A 134 -14.31 6.01 2.35
N THR A 135 -14.07 5.72 1.07
CA THR A 135 -14.08 4.35 0.56
C THR A 135 -12.70 3.82 0.22
N GLY A 136 -11.79 4.69 -0.28
CA GLY A 136 -10.53 4.28 -0.88
C GLY A 136 -10.68 3.36 -2.10
N ASP A 137 -11.83 3.31 -2.76
CA ASP A 137 -12.14 2.33 -3.81
C ASP A 137 -12.47 3.01 -5.15
N LEU A 138 -11.44 3.29 -5.94
CA LEU A 138 -11.59 4.00 -7.20
C LEU A 138 -12.07 3.07 -8.33
N GLY A 139 -11.95 1.75 -8.15
CA GLY A 139 -12.54 0.76 -9.05
C GLY A 139 -14.07 0.78 -8.99
N ALA A 140 -14.63 0.80 -7.78
CA ALA A 140 -16.08 0.91 -7.58
C ALA A 140 -16.61 2.35 -7.76
N HIS A 141 -15.77 3.37 -7.53
CA HIS A 141 -16.14 4.77 -7.65
C HIS A 141 -15.18 5.52 -8.60
N PRO A 142 -15.30 5.36 -9.92
CA PRO A 142 -14.38 5.96 -10.90
C PRO A 142 -14.19 7.48 -10.76
N ARG A 143 -15.27 8.21 -10.43
CA ARG A 143 -15.22 9.67 -10.20
C ARG A 143 -14.33 10.06 -9.02
N ALA A 144 -14.06 9.15 -8.08
CA ALA A 144 -13.10 9.34 -7.01
C ALA A 144 -11.64 9.46 -7.52
N GLY A 145 -11.39 9.11 -8.79
CA GLY A 145 -10.12 9.32 -9.49
C GLY A 145 -9.64 10.77 -9.50
N VAL A 146 -10.53 11.76 -9.31
CA VAL A 146 -10.16 13.18 -9.15
C VAL A 146 -9.15 13.39 -8.01
N ALA A 147 -9.19 12.56 -6.97
CA ALA A 147 -8.22 12.60 -5.88
C ALA A 147 -6.79 12.29 -6.34
N VAL A 148 -6.65 11.39 -7.32
CA VAL A 148 -5.34 11.07 -7.95
C VAL A 148 -4.84 12.26 -8.76
N MET A 149 -5.73 12.92 -9.50
CA MET A 149 -5.36 14.11 -10.29
C MET A 149 -4.84 15.22 -9.41
N GLN A 150 -5.52 15.50 -8.29
CA GLN A 150 -5.05 16.48 -7.30
C GLN A 150 -3.73 16.06 -6.65
N ALA A 151 -3.54 14.76 -6.36
CA ALA A 151 -2.29 14.26 -5.79
C ALA A 151 -1.10 14.40 -6.76
N TRP A 152 -1.31 14.19 -8.07
CA TRP A 152 -0.28 14.45 -9.10
C TRP A 152 0.03 15.94 -9.24
N ARG A 153 -1.00 16.79 -9.30
CA ARG A 153 -0.82 18.24 -9.37
C ARG A 153 0.00 18.77 -8.19
N ALA A 154 -0.26 18.26 -6.98
CA ALA A 154 0.50 18.61 -5.78
C ALA A 154 1.98 18.20 -5.83
N ARG A 155 2.36 17.29 -6.74
CA ARG A 155 3.75 16.88 -7.02
C ARG A 155 4.37 17.63 -8.21
N GLY A 156 3.66 18.60 -8.79
CA GLY A 156 4.08 19.28 -10.01
C GLY A 156 3.96 18.42 -11.28
N ILE A 157 3.20 17.32 -11.23
CA ILE A 157 2.92 16.48 -12.39
C ILE A 157 1.62 16.99 -13.03
N ASP A 158 1.64 17.21 -14.35
CA ASP A 158 0.42 17.51 -15.11
C ASP A 158 -0.49 16.28 -15.16
N PRO A 159 -1.67 16.32 -14.51
CA PRO A 159 -2.56 15.16 -14.49
C PRO A 159 -3.05 14.76 -15.87
N GLN A 160 -3.29 15.74 -16.76
CA GLN A 160 -3.84 15.46 -18.08
C GLN A 160 -2.83 14.70 -18.93
N ALA A 161 -1.62 15.24 -19.06
CA ALA A 161 -0.54 14.58 -19.77
C ALA A 161 -0.26 13.17 -19.21
N ARG A 162 -0.30 13.00 -17.87
CA ARG A 162 -0.08 11.70 -17.24
C ARG A 162 -1.18 10.69 -17.57
N VAL A 163 -2.44 11.09 -17.54
CA VAL A 163 -3.57 10.22 -17.89
C VAL A 163 -3.53 9.81 -19.36
N VAL A 164 -3.23 10.76 -20.25
CA VAL A 164 -3.12 10.48 -21.69
C VAL A 164 -2.01 9.45 -21.96
N ALA A 165 -0.85 9.58 -21.30
CA ALA A 165 0.22 8.58 -21.39
C ALA A 165 -0.25 7.19 -20.91
N LEU A 166 -0.88 7.11 -19.73
CA LEU A 166 -1.40 5.85 -19.17
C LEU A 166 -2.45 5.18 -20.07
N LEU A 167 -3.25 5.96 -20.81
CA LEU A 167 -4.30 5.44 -21.68
C LEU A 167 -3.81 5.08 -23.08
N ARG A 168 -2.85 5.83 -23.65
CA ARG A 168 -2.32 5.57 -25.00
C ARG A 168 -1.24 4.49 -25.01
N GLU A 169 -0.35 4.50 -24.02
CA GLU A 169 0.83 3.64 -24.00
C GLU A 169 0.59 2.33 -23.23
N ASP A 170 -0.63 2.14 -22.70
CA ASP A 170 -0.98 1.07 -21.75
C ASP A 170 0.04 0.97 -20.61
N GLU A 171 0.59 2.11 -20.20
CA GLU A 171 1.62 2.17 -19.17
C GLU A 171 1.02 1.74 -17.83
N ALA A 172 1.60 0.71 -17.22
CA ALA A 172 1.17 0.23 -15.92
C ALA A 172 1.67 1.16 -14.80
N LEU A 173 0.74 1.68 -13.99
CA LEU A 173 1.11 2.38 -12.77
C LEU A 173 1.71 1.39 -11.75
N SER A 174 2.91 1.66 -11.26
CA SER A 174 3.55 0.78 -10.28
C SER A 174 2.74 0.74 -8.98
N ALA A 175 2.77 -0.41 -8.29
CA ALA A 175 2.09 -0.55 -7.01
C ALA A 175 2.63 0.42 -5.94
N GLN A 176 3.90 0.81 -6.05
CA GLN A 176 4.51 1.79 -5.15
C GLN A 176 4.02 3.21 -5.44
N ASP A 177 3.92 3.61 -6.71
CA ASP A 177 3.39 4.93 -7.07
C ASP A 177 1.92 5.06 -6.64
N TRP A 178 1.13 4.00 -6.86
CA TRP A 178 -0.25 3.94 -6.42
C TRP A 178 -0.38 4.07 -4.89
N LEU A 179 0.45 3.38 -4.14
CA LEU A 179 0.50 3.48 -2.69
C LEU A 179 0.84 4.90 -2.23
N GLN A 180 1.84 5.54 -2.83
CA GLN A 180 2.21 6.91 -2.47
C GLN A 180 1.09 7.92 -2.79
N LEU A 181 0.35 7.72 -3.88
CA LEU A 181 -0.83 8.53 -4.19
C LEU A 181 -1.89 8.37 -3.10
N GLY A 182 -2.19 7.13 -2.69
CA GLY A 182 -3.12 6.85 -1.60
C GLY A 182 -2.70 7.49 -0.27
N GLN A 183 -1.40 7.43 0.08
CA GLN A 183 -0.87 8.11 1.26
C GLN A 183 -1.13 9.61 1.22
N ARG A 184 -0.94 10.25 0.05
CA ARG A 184 -1.23 11.68 -0.13
C ARG A 184 -2.73 11.95 -0.04
N VAL A 185 -3.58 11.19 -0.72
CA VAL A 185 -5.04 11.38 -0.70
C VAL A 185 -5.59 11.32 0.73
N LEU A 186 -5.09 10.37 1.54
CA LEU A 186 -5.55 10.15 2.90
C LEU A 186 -4.81 10.99 3.96
N SER A 187 -3.80 11.77 3.57
CA SER A 187 -3.07 12.65 4.49
C SER A 187 -3.93 13.87 4.89
N PRO A 188 -3.72 14.44 6.09
CA PRO A 188 -4.40 15.68 6.51
C PRO A 188 -4.17 16.86 5.54
N GLU A 189 -3.00 16.94 4.92
CA GLU A 189 -2.59 17.96 3.95
C GLU A 189 -2.95 17.59 2.51
N GLY A 190 -3.67 16.47 2.33
CA GLY A 190 -4.04 15.88 1.06
C GLY A 190 -5.41 16.30 0.56
N ALA A 191 -6.13 15.34 -0.04
CA ALA A 191 -7.52 15.54 -0.49
C ALA A 191 -8.45 15.96 0.66
N LEU A 192 -8.13 15.54 1.89
CA LEU A 192 -8.88 15.92 3.08
C LEU A 192 -8.93 17.45 3.28
N ALA A 193 -7.81 18.14 3.06
CA ALA A 193 -7.72 19.59 3.23
C ALA A 193 -8.58 20.37 2.21
N ALA A 194 -8.90 19.74 1.08
CA ALA A 194 -9.70 20.34 0.01
C ALA A 194 -11.22 20.11 0.19
N LEU A 195 -11.64 19.30 1.17
CA LEU A 195 -13.06 19.02 1.39
C LEU A 195 -13.77 20.18 2.12
N PRO A 196 -14.99 20.54 1.72
CA PRO A 196 -15.74 21.63 2.33
C PRO A 196 -16.30 21.28 3.73
N ALA A 197 -16.31 19.99 4.09
CA ALA A 197 -16.77 19.48 5.37
C ALA A 197 -16.00 18.21 5.76
N PRO A 198 -15.96 17.85 7.05
CA PRO A 198 -15.38 16.58 7.49
C PRO A 198 -16.11 15.38 6.87
N VAL A 199 -15.34 14.44 6.33
CA VAL A 199 -15.87 13.18 5.76
C VAL A 199 -15.38 12.01 6.60
N PRO A 200 -16.26 11.07 7.00
CA PRO A 200 -15.87 9.86 7.70
C PRO A 200 -14.84 9.07 6.90
N ARG A 201 -13.78 8.63 7.56
CA ARG A 201 -12.77 7.77 6.94
C ARG A 201 -13.16 6.32 7.09
N ARG A 202 -12.75 5.50 6.11
CA ARG A 202 -12.83 4.04 6.23
C ARG A 202 -12.09 3.59 7.50
N ALA A 203 -12.73 2.73 8.28
CA ALA A 203 -12.09 2.09 9.42
C ALA A 203 -10.94 1.19 8.96
N ALA A 204 -9.90 1.08 9.79
CA ALA A 204 -8.80 0.17 9.50
C ALA A 204 -9.25 -1.29 9.61
N GLU A 205 -8.83 -2.10 8.64
CA GLU A 205 -9.19 -3.52 8.55
C GLU A 205 -8.01 -4.41 8.97
N THR A 206 -8.30 -5.62 9.47
CA THR A 206 -7.29 -6.57 9.93
C THR A 206 -7.06 -7.68 8.91
N PRO A 207 -5.80 -8.06 8.58
CA PRO A 207 -5.52 -9.17 7.67
C PRO A 207 -5.99 -10.53 8.23
N PRO A 208 -6.31 -11.51 7.36
CA PRO A 208 -6.24 -11.45 5.90
C PRO A 208 -7.39 -10.62 5.31
N LEU A 209 -7.09 -9.80 4.30
CA LEU A 209 -8.10 -8.99 3.61
C LEU A 209 -7.83 -8.93 2.10
N THR A 210 -8.90 -8.87 1.32
CA THR A 210 -8.83 -8.76 -0.14
C THR A 210 -9.15 -7.35 -0.57
N LEU A 211 -8.20 -6.71 -1.24
CA LEU A 211 -8.32 -5.39 -1.82
C LEU A 211 -8.85 -5.52 -3.25
N PRO A 212 -9.95 -4.82 -3.61
CA PRO A 212 -10.40 -4.75 -4.99
C PRO A 212 -9.43 -3.96 -5.87
N PRO A 213 -9.53 -4.07 -7.20
CA PRO A 213 -8.72 -3.28 -8.11
C PRO A 213 -8.80 -1.78 -7.84
N TRP A 214 -7.68 -1.08 -8.03
CA TRP A 214 -7.58 0.38 -7.89
C TRP A 214 -8.09 0.89 -6.54
N SER A 215 -7.59 0.30 -5.46
CA SER A 215 -8.04 0.64 -4.11
C SER A 215 -6.89 0.86 -3.12
N TRP A 216 -7.23 1.55 -2.03
CA TRP A 216 -6.42 1.71 -0.83
C TRP A 216 -7.22 1.26 0.39
N ARG A 217 -6.55 0.62 1.34
CA ARG A 217 -7.15 0.18 2.60
C ARG A 217 -6.25 0.52 3.77
N PRO A 218 -6.74 1.29 4.77
CA PRO A 218 -6.07 1.39 6.05
C PRO A 218 -6.06 0.00 6.70
N VAL A 219 -4.90 -0.41 7.20
CA VAL A 219 -4.70 -1.74 7.79
C VAL A 219 -4.27 -1.57 9.24
N ARG A 220 -4.89 -2.35 10.12
CA ARG A 220 -4.49 -2.47 11.52
C ARG A 220 -4.14 -3.92 11.84
N VAL A 221 -2.96 -4.11 12.42
CA VAL A 221 -2.53 -5.40 12.98
C VAL A 221 -2.40 -5.24 14.49
N ASP A 222 -3.07 -6.11 15.22
CA ASP A 222 -2.96 -6.15 16.67
C ASP A 222 -1.57 -6.63 17.12
N PRO A 223 -1.12 -6.25 18.33
CA PRO A 223 0.19 -6.65 18.84
C PRO A 223 0.40 -8.16 18.78
N HIS A 224 1.46 -8.59 18.10
CA HIS A 224 1.86 -9.99 18.05
C HIS A 224 3.24 -10.17 18.70
N ARG A 225 3.41 -11.22 19.52
CA ARG A 225 4.66 -11.50 20.27
C ARG A 225 5.92 -11.54 19.40
N ARG A 226 5.82 -12.12 18.20
CA ARG A 226 6.93 -12.24 17.23
C ARG A 226 7.04 -11.05 16.26
N GLY A 227 6.03 -10.19 16.18
CA GLY A 227 5.86 -9.27 15.04
C GLY A 227 5.49 -10.02 13.75
N GLY A 228 5.83 -9.48 12.58
CA GLY A 228 5.49 -10.09 11.31
C GLY A 228 5.82 -9.24 10.09
N ARG A 229 5.41 -9.72 8.92
CA ARG A 229 5.48 -8.97 7.66
C ARG A 229 4.16 -9.07 6.91
N LEU A 230 3.62 -7.94 6.50
CA LEU A 230 2.51 -7.83 5.58
C LEU A 230 3.01 -8.07 4.15
N ALA A 231 2.34 -8.96 3.43
CA ALA A 231 2.71 -9.36 2.07
C ALA A 231 1.47 -9.58 1.20
N GLY A 232 1.68 -9.62 -0.12
CA GLY A 232 0.64 -9.83 -1.13
C GLY A 232 0.33 -8.60 -1.97
N THR A 233 0.74 -7.41 -1.53
CA THR A 233 0.69 -6.17 -2.31
C THR A 233 1.63 -5.10 -1.75
N ALA A 234 1.64 -3.90 -2.35
CA ALA A 234 2.35 -2.74 -1.83
C ALA A 234 1.72 -2.23 -0.54
N VAL A 235 2.56 -2.04 0.48
CA VAL A 235 2.21 -1.58 1.83
C VAL A 235 3.22 -0.54 2.26
N ALA A 236 2.75 0.57 2.85
CA ALA A 236 3.62 1.68 3.27
C ALA A 236 4.66 1.24 4.30
N GLU A 237 4.22 0.51 5.31
CA GLU A 237 5.07 -0.04 6.37
C GLU A 237 4.79 -1.54 6.48
N PRO A 238 5.49 -2.38 5.71
CA PRO A 238 5.17 -3.80 5.63
C PRO A 238 5.63 -4.60 6.86
N TRP A 239 6.44 -4.02 7.75
CA TRP A 239 7.05 -4.74 8.89
C TRP A 239 6.31 -4.42 10.19
N VAL A 240 5.73 -5.46 10.80
CA VAL A 240 5.02 -5.38 12.07
C VAL A 240 6.00 -5.68 13.20
N ARG A 241 6.26 -4.71 14.07
CA ARG A 241 7.15 -4.88 15.23
C ARG A 241 6.50 -5.75 16.30
N ALA A 242 7.32 -6.53 16.99
CA ALA A 242 6.86 -7.38 18.07
C ALA A 242 6.25 -6.58 19.23
N GLY A 243 5.12 -7.05 19.74
CA GLY A 243 4.44 -6.48 20.91
C GLY A 243 3.82 -5.09 20.72
N GLN A 244 3.85 -4.54 19.50
CA GLN A 244 3.33 -3.21 19.20
C GLN A 244 2.12 -3.29 18.26
N PRO A 245 1.08 -2.46 18.46
CA PRO A 245 0.04 -2.31 17.45
C PRO A 245 0.64 -1.67 16.21
N HIS A 246 0.18 -2.09 15.03
CA HIS A 246 0.70 -1.59 13.76
C HIS A 246 -0.43 -1.04 12.91
N ALA A 247 -0.25 0.18 12.41
CA ALA A 247 -1.19 0.84 11.51
C ALA A 247 -0.45 1.24 10.23
N THR A 248 -1.02 0.93 9.07
CA THR A 248 -0.38 1.24 7.78
C THR A 248 -1.43 1.37 6.67
N LEU A 249 -0.97 1.63 5.44
CA LEU A 249 -1.81 1.67 4.25
C LEU A 249 -1.36 0.56 3.30
N ALA A 250 -2.33 -0.24 2.82
CA ALA A 250 -2.14 -1.17 1.72
C ALA A 250 -2.85 -0.64 0.47
N SER A 251 -2.35 -1.02 -0.70
CA SER A 251 -2.93 -0.60 -1.98
C SER A 251 -3.05 -1.78 -2.93
N ALA A 252 -3.95 -1.71 -3.91
CA ALA A 252 -4.00 -2.66 -5.02
C ALA A 252 -4.25 -1.92 -6.33
N THR A 253 -3.54 -2.33 -7.39
CA THR A 253 -3.68 -1.80 -8.75
C THR A 253 -4.71 -2.64 -9.53
N GLN A 254 -4.54 -2.87 -10.83
CA GLN A 254 -5.55 -3.48 -11.71
C GLN A 254 -5.98 -4.91 -11.32
N ALA A 255 -5.08 -5.74 -10.79
CA ALA A 255 -5.39 -7.15 -10.52
C ALA A 255 -6.13 -7.39 -9.20
N GLY A 256 -6.32 -6.34 -8.37
CA GLY A 256 -6.65 -6.54 -6.96
C GLY A 256 -5.50 -7.23 -6.21
N ALA A 257 -5.67 -7.50 -4.90
CA ALA A 257 -4.69 -8.24 -4.14
C ALA A 257 -5.26 -8.84 -2.85
N THR A 258 -4.64 -9.91 -2.34
CA THR A 258 -4.93 -10.41 -0.99
C THR A 258 -3.75 -10.12 -0.08
N LEU A 259 -3.97 -9.29 0.93
CA LEU A 259 -2.99 -8.98 1.95
C LEU A 259 -3.01 -10.03 3.06
N ARG A 260 -1.84 -10.54 3.43
CA ARG A 260 -1.67 -11.53 4.50
C ARG A 260 -0.57 -11.10 5.46
N LEU A 261 -0.76 -11.43 6.74
CA LEU A 261 0.28 -11.32 7.75
C LEU A 261 1.05 -12.64 7.82
N GLY A 262 2.32 -12.61 7.41
CA GLY A 262 3.25 -13.73 7.53
C GLY A 262 4.28 -13.52 8.64
N PRO A 263 5.12 -14.54 8.91
CA PRO A 263 6.32 -14.36 9.72
C PRO A 263 7.25 -13.31 9.09
N GLY A 264 7.78 -12.39 9.89
CA GLY A 264 8.77 -11.40 9.46
C GLY A 264 10.21 -11.86 9.68
N GLY A 265 10.45 -13.16 9.67
CA GLY A 265 11.77 -13.74 9.98
C GLY A 265 12.01 -15.06 9.25
N PRO A 266 13.21 -15.63 9.40
CA PRO A 266 13.68 -16.75 8.61
C PRO A 266 13.17 -18.10 9.16
N VAL A 267 11.88 -18.38 9.02
CA VAL A 267 11.25 -19.56 9.63
C VAL A 267 11.83 -20.90 9.14
N GLY A 268 12.01 -21.81 10.09
CA GLY A 268 12.43 -23.20 9.96
C GLY A 268 13.83 -23.47 10.50
N ALA A 269 14.34 -24.67 10.23
CA ALA A 269 15.64 -25.14 10.72
C ALA A 269 16.81 -24.72 9.80
N TRP A 270 17.89 -24.29 10.42
CA TRP A 270 19.10 -23.78 9.79
C TRP A 270 20.35 -24.27 10.52
N GLU A 271 21.31 -24.82 9.80
CA GLU A 271 22.60 -25.24 10.33
C GLU A 271 23.64 -24.15 10.05
N LEU A 272 24.39 -23.74 11.07
CA LEU A 272 25.46 -22.76 10.95
C LEU A 272 26.60 -23.35 10.11
N ALA A 273 26.80 -22.78 8.92
CA ALA A 273 27.82 -23.22 7.98
C ALA A 273 29.14 -22.46 8.15
N SER A 274 29.08 -21.17 8.47
CA SER A 274 30.26 -20.38 8.79
C SER A 274 29.91 -19.15 9.62
N LEU A 275 30.92 -18.64 10.32
CA LEU A 275 30.83 -17.42 11.11
C LEU A 275 32.02 -16.51 10.75
N SER A 276 31.80 -15.22 10.61
CA SER A 276 32.87 -14.22 10.60
C SER A 276 32.63 -13.23 11.72
N GLY A 277 33.71 -12.77 12.35
CA GLY A 277 33.65 -11.81 13.45
C GLY A 277 35.04 -11.45 13.95
N PHE A 278 35.15 -10.32 14.64
CA PHE A 278 36.43 -9.84 15.21
C PHE A 278 37.56 -9.69 14.17
N GLY A 279 37.20 -9.38 12.91
CA GLY A 279 38.16 -9.23 11.82
C GLY A 279 38.73 -10.53 11.27
N GLN A 280 38.19 -11.69 11.65
CA GLN A 280 38.66 -13.02 11.20
C GLN A 280 37.48 -13.93 10.80
N ILE A 281 37.77 -14.93 9.97
CA ILE A 281 36.86 -16.05 9.72
C ILE A 281 36.93 -16.96 10.94
N MET A 282 35.77 -17.33 11.48
CA MET A 282 35.63 -18.25 12.59
C MET A 282 35.07 -19.59 12.09
N GLY A 283 35.65 -20.68 12.59
CA GLY A 283 35.09 -22.01 12.40
C GLY A 283 33.88 -22.17 13.30
N ALA A 284 32.77 -22.66 12.74
CA ALA A 284 31.60 -23.04 13.51
C ALA A 284 31.07 -24.39 13.02
N ARG A 285 30.80 -25.30 13.95
CA ARG A 285 30.23 -26.63 13.67
C ARG A 285 29.18 -26.98 14.70
N GLY A 286 28.23 -27.85 14.34
CA GLY A 286 27.29 -28.43 15.30
C GLY A 286 26.32 -27.43 15.94
N ILE A 287 26.03 -26.31 15.28
CA ILE A 287 25.05 -25.32 15.76
C ILE A 287 23.87 -25.30 14.79
N GLU A 288 22.68 -25.62 15.30
CA GLU A 288 21.44 -25.54 14.55
C GLU A 288 20.48 -24.54 15.21
N LEU A 289 19.76 -23.77 14.40
CA LEU A 289 18.73 -22.82 14.80
C LEU A 289 17.41 -23.18 14.14
N ASP A 290 16.37 -23.44 14.93
CA ASP A 290 15.00 -23.58 14.46
C ASP A 290 14.16 -22.34 14.84
N PHE A 291 13.83 -21.54 13.83
CA PHE A 291 12.95 -20.38 13.97
C PHE A 291 11.50 -20.78 13.70
N GLN A 292 10.69 -20.95 14.73
CA GLN A 292 9.32 -21.38 14.56
C GLN A 292 8.39 -20.24 14.14
N ALA A 293 7.32 -20.56 13.41
CA ALA A 293 6.37 -19.58 12.88
C ALA A 293 5.62 -18.78 13.96
N ASP A 294 5.55 -19.28 15.20
CA ASP A 294 4.91 -18.63 16.35
C ASP A 294 5.87 -17.71 17.15
N GLY A 295 7.14 -17.62 16.72
CA GLY A 295 8.19 -16.84 17.36
C GLY A 295 8.99 -17.60 18.42
N ARG A 296 8.80 -18.91 18.60
CA ARG A 296 9.74 -19.73 19.39
C ARG A 296 11.04 -19.94 18.62
N LEU A 297 12.14 -20.04 19.37
CA LEU A 297 13.48 -20.31 18.87
C LEU A 297 14.06 -21.49 19.65
N GLN A 298 14.57 -22.48 18.95
CA GLN A 298 15.40 -23.54 19.52
C GLN A 298 16.79 -23.47 18.90
N MET A 299 17.82 -23.51 19.74
CA MET A 299 19.21 -23.61 19.34
C MET A 299 19.75 -24.95 19.85
N VAL A 300 20.25 -25.79 18.96
CA VAL A 300 20.87 -27.07 19.31
C VAL A 300 22.37 -26.94 19.12
N LEU A 301 23.10 -27.33 20.16
CA LEU A 301 24.56 -27.41 20.18
C LEU A 301 24.91 -28.90 20.25
N ALA A 302 25.57 -29.43 19.23
CA ALA A 302 25.94 -30.84 19.11
C ALA A 302 27.44 -30.93 18.82
N ASP A 303 28.25 -31.12 19.86
CA ASP A 303 29.72 -31.01 19.77
C ASP A 303 30.16 -29.69 19.12
N SER A 304 29.45 -28.62 19.49
CA SER A 304 29.60 -27.32 18.87
C SER A 304 30.88 -26.62 19.33
N PHE A 305 31.46 -25.86 18.41
CA PHE A 305 32.62 -25.01 18.69
C PHE A 305 32.47 -23.72 17.90
N VAL A 306 32.83 -22.59 18.53
CA VAL A 306 32.93 -21.29 17.89
C VAL A 306 34.26 -20.67 18.26
N GLY A 307 35.12 -20.42 17.28
CA GLY A 307 36.40 -19.77 17.53
C GLY A 307 37.17 -19.43 16.25
N PRO A 308 38.31 -18.72 16.38
CA PRO A 308 39.19 -18.45 15.25
C PRO A 308 39.56 -19.75 14.55
N VAL A 309 39.73 -19.72 13.22
CA VAL A 309 40.14 -20.90 12.44
C VAL A 309 41.46 -21.49 12.98
N GLN A 310 42.36 -20.67 13.51
CA GLN A 310 43.62 -21.11 14.12
C GLN A 310 43.40 -21.89 15.44
N ALA A 311 42.25 -21.74 16.09
CA ALA A 311 41.84 -22.46 17.28
C ALA A 311 41.01 -23.72 16.97
N LEU A 312 40.82 -24.09 15.70
CA LEU A 312 40.14 -25.34 15.33
C LEU A 312 40.83 -26.58 15.90
N GLY A 313 42.15 -26.54 16.15
CA GLY A 313 42.83 -27.63 16.86
C GLY A 313 42.28 -27.86 18.27
N VAL A 314 41.84 -26.80 18.96
CA VAL A 314 41.16 -26.90 20.26
C VAL A 314 39.74 -27.46 20.11
N ALA A 315 39.10 -27.23 18.96
CA ALA A 315 37.83 -27.87 18.64
C ALA A 315 37.99 -29.38 18.45
N ASP A 316 39.19 -29.91 18.20
CA ASP A 316 39.39 -31.36 18.17
C ASP A 316 39.44 -31.97 19.58
N ASP A 317 39.75 -31.16 20.59
CA ASP A 317 39.88 -31.60 21.97
C ASP A 317 38.61 -31.31 22.78
N PHE A 318 37.84 -30.26 22.45
CA PHE A 318 36.67 -29.81 23.20
C PHE A 318 35.45 -29.47 22.33
N GLY A 319 34.26 -29.69 22.88
CA GLY A 319 33.00 -29.25 22.28
C GLY A 319 31.95 -28.83 23.32
N THR A 320 30.92 -28.12 22.87
CA THR A 320 29.75 -27.77 23.68
C THR A 320 28.52 -28.49 23.15
N SER A 321 27.84 -29.23 24.02
CA SER A 321 26.59 -29.91 23.71
C SER A 321 25.44 -29.38 24.57
N GLY A 322 24.22 -29.47 24.04
CA GLY A 322 22.98 -29.16 24.74
C GLY A 322 22.04 -28.31 23.90
N THR A 323 21.08 -27.66 24.54
CA THR A 323 20.10 -26.84 23.83
C THR A 323 19.90 -25.50 24.52
N ALA A 324 19.50 -24.47 23.76
CA ALA A 324 18.99 -23.23 24.32
C ALA A 324 17.62 -22.93 23.68
N MET A 325 16.64 -22.61 24.51
CA MET A 325 15.28 -22.30 24.07
C MET A 325 14.95 -20.86 24.38
N GLY A 326 14.27 -20.17 23.47
CA GLY A 326 13.76 -18.82 23.72
C GLY A 326 12.80 -18.38 22.64
N ARG A 327 12.87 -17.10 22.27
CA ARG A 327 12.03 -16.51 21.25
C ARG A 327 12.84 -15.71 20.25
N TRP A 328 12.29 -15.53 19.07
CA TRP A 328 12.75 -14.53 18.12
C TRP A 328 11.64 -13.53 17.84
N THR A 329 12.01 -12.28 17.60
CA THR A 329 11.08 -11.16 17.44
C THR A 329 11.53 -10.22 16.34
N VAL A 330 10.60 -9.68 15.55
CA VAL A 330 10.86 -8.65 14.54
C VAL A 330 11.02 -7.30 15.21
N THR A 331 12.15 -6.64 14.98
CA THR A 331 12.42 -5.28 15.50
C THR A 331 12.36 -4.21 14.42
N GLY A 332 12.41 -4.59 13.14
CA GLY A 332 12.30 -3.67 12.03
C GLY A 332 12.48 -4.33 10.66
N PRO A 333 12.65 -3.54 9.60
CA PRO A 333 12.84 -4.05 8.25
C PRO A 333 14.03 -5.00 8.14
N GLY A 334 13.74 -6.27 7.87
CA GLY A 334 14.75 -7.33 7.78
C GLY A 334 15.59 -7.48 9.05
N ARG A 335 15.03 -7.16 10.23
CA ARG A 335 15.74 -7.18 11.51
C ARG A 335 15.00 -7.99 12.54
N LEU A 336 15.75 -8.78 13.30
CA LEU A 336 15.24 -9.59 14.39
C LEU A 336 16.13 -9.51 15.63
N ARG A 337 15.56 -9.94 16.75
CA ARG A 337 16.29 -10.21 18.00
C ARG A 337 15.91 -11.57 18.52
N MET A 338 16.87 -12.24 19.14
CA MET A 338 16.64 -13.41 19.97
C MET A 338 16.46 -12.93 21.40
N VAL A 339 15.44 -13.41 22.11
CA VAL A 339 15.11 -12.96 23.47
C VAL A 339 14.77 -14.16 24.34
N ASP A 340 14.97 -14.02 25.64
CA ASP A 340 14.65 -15.04 26.64
C ASP A 340 15.30 -16.40 26.32
N LEU A 341 16.56 -16.41 25.84
CA LEU A 341 17.28 -17.67 25.61
C LEU A 341 17.69 -18.27 26.97
N VAL A 342 17.13 -19.43 27.27
CA VAL A 342 17.42 -20.22 28.46
C VAL A 342 18.23 -21.46 28.05
N PRO A 343 19.46 -21.61 28.56
CA PRO A 343 20.25 -22.81 28.31
C PRO A 343 19.66 -24.01 29.06
N MET A 344 19.61 -25.15 28.39
CA MET A 344 19.08 -26.42 28.88
C MET A 344 20.11 -27.52 28.66
N GLY A 345 20.74 -27.95 29.76
CA GLY A 345 21.73 -29.03 29.73
C GLY A 345 22.97 -28.71 28.92
N LEU A 346 23.42 -27.44 28.91
CA LEU A 346 24.67 -27.07 28.24
C LEU A 346 25.87 -27.62 29.00
N THR A 347 26.64 -28.46 28.34
CA THR A 347 27.89 -29.02 28.85
C THR A 347 29.05 -28.72 27.90
N VAL A 348 30.21 -28.39 28.46
CA VAL A 348 31.48 -28.42 27.74
C VAL A 348 32.11 -29.78 28.05
N HIS A 349 32.49 -30.51 27.02
CA HIS A 349 33.14 -31.81 27.16
C HIS A 349 34.44 -31.85 26.40
N ASP A 350 35.41 -32.58 26.95
CA ASP A 350 36.54 -33.06 26.16
C ASP A 350 36.13 -34.29 25.33
N ARG A 351 36.94 -34.67 24.35
CA ARG A 351 36.70 -35.91 23.59
C ARG A 351 37.09 -37.18 24.33
N GLU A 352 37.72 -37.07 25.51
CA GLU A 352 38.11 -38.19 26.38
C GLU A 352 36.99 -38.61 27.35
N GLY A 353 35.89 -37.85 27.41
CA GLY A 353 34.64 -38.21 28.08
C GLY A 353 34.31 -37.44 29.36
N MET A 354 35.09 -36.41 29.73
CA MET A 354 34.72 -35.53 30.83
C MET A 354 33.77 -34.43 30.35
N ALA A 355 32.64 -34.28 31.02
CA ALA A 355 31.67 -33.22 30.76
C ALA A 355 31.48 -32.33 32.00
N MET A 356 31.56 -31.02 31.81
CA MET A 356 31.29 -30.02 32.85
C MET A 356 30.16 -29.11 32.43
N PRO A 357 29.33 -28.59 33.36
CA PRO A 357 28.35 -27.56 33.04
C PRO A 357 29.03 -26.36 32.38
N ALA A 358 28.46 -25.86 31.29
CA ALA A 358 29.08 -24.82 30.47
C ALA A 358 29.11 -23.41 31.12
N GLY A 359 28.61 -23.28 32.35
CA GLY A 359 28.49 -22.01 33.09
C GLY A 359 27.56 -20.99 32.41
N ASP A 360 27.57 -19.75 32.91
CA ASP A 360 26.94 -18.62 32.22
C ASP A 360 27.73 -18.32 30.94
N GLN A 361 27.31 -18.92 29.83
CA GLN A 361 27.93 -18.69 28.54
C GLN A 361 27.66 -17.25 28.07
N GLY A 362 28.59 -16.34 28.36
CA GLY A 362 28.49 -14.92 28.05
C GLY A 362 28.15 -14.60 26.58
N TRP A 363 28.45 -15.51 25.64
CA TRP A 363 28.08 -15.34 24.24
C TRP A 363 26.57 -15.48 23.97
N LEU A 364 25.85 -16.35 24.69
CA LEU A 364 24.38 -16.45 24.58
C LEU A 364 23.72 -15.14 25.01
N HIS A 365 24.26 -14.50 26.04
CA HIS A 365 23.81 -13.18 26.50
C HIS A 365 24.04 -12.10 25.43
N GLU A 366 25.19 -12.15 24.75
CA GLU A 366 25.47 -11.24 23.64
C GLU A 366 24.57 -11.49 22.43
N VAL A 367 24.23 -12.74 22.13
CA VAL A 367 23.23 -13.08 21.09
C VAL A 367 21.86 -12.46 21.42
N GLN A 368 21.45 -12.47 22.68
CA GLN A 368 20.16 -11.88 23.10
C GLN A 368 20.15 -10.33 23.00
N ARG A 369 21.31 -9.71 23.19
CA ARG A 369 21.48 -8.26 23.08
C ARG A 369 21.57 -7.80 21.64
N ALA A 370 22.11 -8.63 20.76
CA ALA A 370 22.32 -8.30 19.36
C ALA A 370 20.99 -8.10 18.62
N GLU A 371 20.89 -6.99 17.91
CA GLU A 371 19.94 -6.86 16.81
C GLU A 371 20.61 -7.37 15.53
N LEU A 372 19.99 -8.37 14.91
CA LEU A 372 20.51 -9.04 13.73
C LEU A 372 19.68 -8.64 12.53
N ARG A 373 20.33 -8.09 11.50
CA ARG A 373 19.80 -8.03 10.15
C ARG A 373 19.78 -9.45 9.59
N TRP A 374 18.73 -9.80 8.87
CA TRP A 374 18.63 -11.09 8.21
C TRP A 374 18.33 -10.93 6.73
N SER A 375 18.90 -11.81 5.91
CA SER A 375 18.61 -11.92 4.49
C SER A 375 18.74 -13.37 4.02
N LEU A 376 18.09 -13.67 2.90
CA LEU A 376 18.27 -14.94 2.20
C LEU A 376 19.04 -14.67 0.91
N VAL A 377 20.20 -15.31 0.75
CA VAL A 377 21.08 -15.20 -0.43
C VAL A 377 21.33 -16.62 -0.92
N ASP A 378 20.92 -16.93 -2.15
CA ASP A 378 21.08 -18.25 -2.76
C ASP A 378 20.62 -19.42 -1.87
N GLY A 379 19.48 -19.23 -1.18
CA GLY A 379 18.91 -20.22 -0.26
C GLY A 379 19.60 -20.35 1.09
N ARG A 380 20.64 -19.53 1.37
CA ARG A 380 21.33 -19.45 2.65
C ARG A 380 20.83 -18.28 3.47
N LEU A 381 20.70 -18.48 4.77
CA LEU A 381 20.37 -17.44 5.73
C LEU A 381 21.63 -16.71 6.16
N HIS A 382 21.65 -15.40 6.01
CA HIS A 382 22.69 -14.54 6.54
C HIS A 382 22.11 -13.75 7.71
N LEU A 383 22.74 -13.83 8.88
CA LEU A 383 22.44 -13.00 10.03
C LEU A 383 23.64 -12.09 10.32
N GLN A 384 23.43 -10.78 10.33
CA GLN A 384 24.49 -9.78 10.48
C GLN A 384 24.15 -8.82 11.62
N GLY A 385 25.11 -8.56 12.51
CA GLY A 385 24.90 -7.62 13.61
C GLY A 385 26.17 -7.31 14.36
N ARG A 386 26.03 -6.78 15.58
CA ARG A 386 27.16 -6.54 16.48
C ARG A 386 27.02 -7.36 17.76
N MET A 387 28.11 -8.04 18.12
CA MET A 387 28.26 -8.80 19.36
C MET A 387 29.65 -8.50 19.93
N PHE A 388 29.78 -8.35 21.25
CA PHE A 388 31.08 -8.05 21.88
C PHE A 388 31.82 -6.85 21.24
N ASN A 389 31.09 -5.80 20.85
CA ASN A 389 31.59 -4.62 20.12
C ASN A 389 32.19 -4.87 18.71
N ALA A 390 32.13 -6.10 18.19
CA ALA A 390 32.58 -6.46 16.84
C ALA A 390 31.39 -6.73 15.91
N ASP A 391 31.56 -6.46 14.63
CA ASP A 391 30.63 -6.91 13.60
C ASP A 391 30.74 -8.43 13.43
N VAL A 392 29.60 -9.09 13.34
CA VAL A 392 29.49 -10.54 13.16
C VAL A 392 28.57 -10.86 11.99
N GLU A 393 28.91 -11.90 11.23
CA GLU A 393 28.06 -12.48 10.20
C GLU A 393 27.98 -14.00 10.38
N LEU A 394 26.77 -14.49 10.65
CA LEU A 394 26.45 -15.92 10.65
C LEU A 394 25.87 -16.29 9.28
N ARG A 395 26.44 -17.30 8.64
CA ARG A 395 25.91 -17.88 7.39
C ARG A 395 25.41 -19.28 7.67
N LEU A 396 24.13 -19.49 7.42
CA LEU A 396 23.44 -20.74 7.71
C LEU A 396 22.89 -21.36 6.42
N LYS A 397 22.99 -22.68 6.31
CA LYS A 397 22.32 -23.48 5.28
C LYS A 397 21.06 -24.10 5.87
N ARG A 398 20.14 -24.57 5.04
CA ARG A 398 19.01 -25.38 5.52
C ARG A 398 19.56 -26.67 6.16
N ALA A 399 19.06 -26.98 7.35
CA ALA A 399 19.32 -28.24 8.05
C ALA A 399 18.58 -29.41 7.37
#